data_AF-A0A554R1J7-F1
#
_entry.id   AF-A0A554R1J7-F1
#
_cell.length_a   1.000
_cell.length_b   1.000
_cell.length_c   1.000
_cell.angle_alpha   90.00
_cell.angle_beta   90.00
_cell.angle_gamma   90.00
#
_symmetry.space_group_name_H-M   'P 1'
#
loop_
_entity.id
_entity.type
_entity.pdbx_description
1 polymer ?
#
loop_
_entity_poly.entity_id
_entity_poly.type
_entity_poly.pdbx_seq_one_letter_code
_entity_poly.pdbx_strand_id
1 'polypeptide(L)'
;MGADAYLYAVGPVTDDELAAANKYMLGRDHGFGDNCEGEYLMRSEYPPEYDRIEFHNARRLYDREYTKGNWPIIYGAIRLMQTAFPQCLIHYGSDGLDDCPVVTDELMDEIWELYLGPDGKRPGY
;
A
#
# COMPACT_ATOMS: atom_id res chain seq x y z
N MET A 1 0.52 -9.22 -18.63
CA MET A 1 0.07 -9.53 -17.26
C MET A 1 0.67 -8.44 -16.38
N GLY A 2 -0.10 -7.79 -15.51
CA GLY A 2 0.46 -6.77 -14.61
C GLY A 2 1.29 -7.44 -13.51
N ALA A 3 2.42 -6.86 -13.15
CA ALA A 3 3.19 -7.29 -11.99
C ALA A 3 2.47 -6.87 -10.71
N ASP A 4 2.40 -7.79 -9.75
CA ASP A 4 1.88 -7.50 -8.43
C ASP A 4 2.88 -6.57 -7.72
N ALA A 5 2.37 -5.64 -6.89
CA ALA A 5 3.20 -4.72 -6.12
C ALA A 5 3.02 -4.94 -4.62
N TYR A 6 4.05 -4.62 -3.86
CA TYR A 6 4.03 -4.65 -2.40
C TYR A 6 3.85 -3.24 -1.83
N LEU A 7 3.20 -3.14 -0.67
CA LEU A 7 3.12 -1.95 0.15
C LEU A 7 3.40 -2.33 1.59
N TYR A 8 4.43 -1.74 2.19
CA TYR A 8 4.81 -2.05 3.57
C TYR A 8 5.46 -0.87 4.28
N ALA A 9 5.46 -0.90 5.62
CA ALA A 9 6.12 0.05 6.49
C ALA A 9 7.35 -0.59 7.14
N VAL A 10 8.48 0.12 7.14
CA VAL A 10 9.73 -0.27 7.82
C VAL A 10 10.05 0.74 8.91
N GLY A 11 10.21 0.26 10.13
CA GLY A 11 10.52 1.09 11.30
C GLY A 11 10.03 0.46 12.60
N PRO A 12 10.30 1.11 13.74
CA PRO A 12 9.86 0.60 15.02
C PRO A 12 8.33 0.68 15.13
N VAL A 13 7.67 -0.48 15.21
CA VAL A 13 6.22 -0.60 15.43
C VAL A 13 5.97 -1.64 16.51
N THR A 14 5.34 -1.23 17.60
CA THR A 14 4.86 -2.11 18.66
C THR A 14 3.55 -2.79 18.26
N ASP A 15 3.21 -3.90 18.93
CA ASP A 15 1.96 -4.62 18.64
C ASP A 15 0.71 -3.81 18.99
N ASP A 16 0.78 -2.93 19.99
CA ASP A 16 -0.32 -2.00 20.33
C ASP A 16 -0.53 -0.94 19.24
N GLU A 17 0.56 -0.41 18.66
CA GLU A 17 0.52 0.51 17.53
C GLU A 17 -0.02 -0.17 16.27
N LEU A 18 0.40 -1.41 16.01
CA LEU A 18 -0.14 -2.22 14.90
C LEU A 18 -1.64 -2.47 15.07
N ALA A 19 -2.09 -2.86 16.27
CA ALA A 19 -3.50 -3.07 16.55
C ALA A 19 -4.33 -1.78 16.40
N ALA A 20 -3.78 -0.63 16.81
CA ALA A 20 -4.40 0.68 16.62
C ALA A 20 -4.46 1.08 15.14
N ALA A 21 -3.40 0.84 14.37
CA ALA A 21 -3.32 1.08 12.94
C ALA A 21 -4.34 0.22 12.16
N ASN A 22 -4.49 -1.05 12.52
CA ASN A 22 -5.52 -1.93 11.94
C ASN A 22 -6.93 -1.36 12.16
N LYS A 23 -7.26 -0.93 13.38
CA LYS A 23 -8.55 -0.27 13.68
C LYS A 23 -8.73 1.05 12.91
N TYR A 24 -7.66 1.83 12.76
CA TYR A 24 -7.66 3.09 12.02
C TYR A 24 -7.97 2.87 10.52
N MET A 25 -7.33 1.86 9.92
CA MET A 25 -7.53 1.46 8.51
C MET A 25 -8.96 0.95 8.29
N LEU A 26 -9.43 0.01 9.13
CA LEU A 26 -10.79 -0.53 9.10
C LEU A 26 -11.85 0.59 9.15
N GLY A 27 -11.68 1.57 10.04
CA GLY A 27 -12.62 2.67 10.20
C GLY A 27 -12.62 3.71 9.07
N ARG A 28 -11.67 3.63 8.12
CA ARG A 28 -11.53 4.56 6.99
C ARG A 28 -11.64 3.88 5.63
N ASP A 29 -11.83 2.57 5.62
CA ASP A 29 -12.06 1.84 4.39
C ASP A 29 -13.48 2.08 3.86
N HIS A 30 -13.60 3.04 2.95
CA HIS A 30 -14.81 3.27 2.16
C HIS A 30 -14.64 2.88 0.68
N GLY A 31 -13.61 2.09 0.33
CA GLY A 31 -13.27 1.88 -1.08
C GLY A 31 -12.37 0.70 -1.43
N PHE A 32 -11.72 0.04 -0.47
CA PHE A 32 -10.92 -1.18 -0.61
C PHE A 32 -11.77 -2.46 -0.56
N GLY A 33 -13.01 -2.37 -0.05
CA GLY A 33 -14.11 -3.30 -0.36
C GLY A 33 -14.36 -4.38 0.69
N ASP A 34 -15.66 -4.63 0.87
CA ASP A 34 -16.41 -5.52 1.79
C ASP A 34 -15.93 -6.96 2.06
N ASN A 35 -14.73 -7.38 1.66
CA ASN A 35 -14.30 -8.78 1.73
C ASN A 35 -13.12 -9.06 2.68
N CYS A 36 -12.61 -8.06 3.38
CA CYS A 36 -11.61 -8.30 4.43
C CYS A 36 -12.32 -8.38 5.79
N GLU A 37 -12.82 -9.55 6.16
CA GLU A 37 -13.29 -9.83 7.54
C GLU A 37 -12.11 -9.93 8.55
N GLY A 38 -10.94 -9.36 8.23
CA GLY A 38 -9.67 -9.56 8.95
C GLY A 38 -8.79 -8.31 9.03
N GLU A 39 -7.52 -8.51 9.37
CA GLU A 39 -6.52 -7.44 9.53
C GLU A 39 -6.00 -6.97 8.17
N TYR A 40 -5.94 -5.65 7.96
CA TYR A 40 -5.31 -5.04 6.76
C TYR A 40 -3.79 -4.96 6.88
N LEU A 41 -3.29 -5.07 8.10
CA LEU A 41 -1.90 -4.89 8.44
C LEU A 41 -1.43 -6.08 9.25
N MET A 42 -0.35 -6.70 8.81
CA MET A 42 0.27 -7.79 9.54
C MET A 42 1.77 -7.61 9.57
N ARG A 43 2.39 -8.06 10.66
CA ARG A 43 3.85 -8.18 10.69
C ARG A 43 4.24 -9.27 9.69
N SER A 44 5.24 -8.95 8.86
CA SER A 44 5.75 -9.86 7.84
C SER A 44 6.08 -11.24 8.42
N GLU A 45 5.64 -12.30 7.72
CA GLU A 45 5.99 -13.69 8.02
C GLU A 45 7.34 -14.09 7.39
N TYR A 46 7.91 -13.23 6.54
CA TYR A 46 9.25 -13.41 5.97
C TYR A 46 10.34 -13.30 7.05
N PRO A 47 11.59 -13.74 6.77
CA PRO A 47 12.64 -13.82 7.79
C PRO A 47 12.76 -12.55 8.65
N PRO A 48 13.16 -12.67 9.94
CA PRO A 48 13.17 -11.56 10.90
C PRO A 48 14.02 -10.35 10.49
N GLU A 49 14.96 -10.53 9.55
CA GLU A 49 15.70 -9.44 8.91
C GLU A 49 14.80 -8.44 8.14
N TYR A 50 13.56 -8.84 7.84
CA TYR A 50 12.51 -8.02 7.23
C TYR A 50 11.41 -7.71 8.25
N ASP A 51 11.76 -7.12 9.40
CA ASP A 51 10.77 -6.60 10.35
C ASP A 51 10.04 -5.39 9.73
N ARG A 52 8.89 -5.69 9.12
CA ARG A 52 8.05 -4.74 8.41
C ARG A 52 6.58 -5.05 8.64
N ILE A 53 5.75 -4.03 8.50
CA ILE A 53 4.30 -4.16 8.52
C ILE A 53 3.80 -4.16 7.08
N GLU A 54 3.23 -5.26 6.64
CA GLU A 54 2.72 -5.43 5.28
C GLU A 54 1.25 -5.01 5.20
N PHE A 55 0.90 -4.33 4.12
CA PHE A 55 -0.47 -4.01 3.79
C PHE A 55 -1.09 -5.13 2.97
N HIS A 56 -2.04 -5.84 3.58
CA HIS A 56 -2.78 -6.94 2.98
C HIS A 56 -4.19 -6.46 2.68
N ASN A 57 -4.55 -6.38 1.40
CA ASN A 57 -5.94 -6.23 1.01
C ASN A 57 -6.30 -7.25 -0.07
N ALA A 58 -7.59 -7.52 -0.22
CA ALA A 58 -8.07 -8.46 -1.25
C ALA A 58 -7.91 -7.92 -2.69
N ARG A 59 -7.28 -6.76 -2.88
CA ARG A 59 -7.10 -6.12 -4.19
C ARG A 59 -5.66 -6.22 -4.62
N ARG A 60 -5.44 -6.46 -5.90
CA ARG A 60 -4.07 -6.39 -6.43
C ARG A 60 -3.60 -4.94 -6.44
N LEU A 61 -2.46 -4.69 -5.83
CA LEU A 61 -1.65 -3.51 -6.12
C LEU A 61 -0.91 -3.77 -7.43
N TYR A 62 -0.74 -2.73 -8.23
CA TYR A 62 -0.10 -2.84 -9.54
C TYR A 62 1.20 -2.08 -9.55
N ASP A 63 2.23 -2.61 -10.19
CA ASP A 63 3.45 -1.84 -10.47
C ASP A 63 3.20 -0.71 -11.49
N ARG A 64 4.09 0.29 -11.49
CA ARG A 64 4.13 1.45 -12.39
C ARG A 64 4.15 1.08 -13.88
N GLU A 65 4.63 -0.10 -14.22
CA GLU A 65 4.59 -0.61 -15.61
C GLU A 65 3.16 -0.89 -16.11
N TYR A 66 2.19 -0.95 -15.20
CA TYR A 66 0.79 -1.13 -15.53
C TYR A 66 0.12 0.24 -15.67
N THR A 67 -0.60 0.52 -16.75
CA THR A 67 -1.28 1.84 -16.88
C THR A 67 -2.72 1.83 -16.36
N LYS A 68 -3.30 0.63 -16.18
CA LYS A 68 -4.71 0.44 -15.80
C LYS A 68 -4.89 0.05 -14.33
N GLY A 69 -3.96 0.43 -13.48
CA GLY A 69 -4.02 0.16 -12.05
C GLY A 69 -5.12 0.97 -11.37
N ASN A 70 -5.50 0.55 -10.16
CA ASN A 70 -6.43 1.32 -9.33
C ASN A 70 -5.70 2.44 -8.59
N TRP A 71 -5.10 3.37 -9.34
CA TRP A 71 -4.17 4.39 -8.84
C TRP A 71 -4.68 5.23 -7.67
N PRO A 72 -5.94 5.71 -7.63
CA PRO A 72 -6.46 6.46 -6.49
C PRO A 72 -6.51 5.62 -5.20
N ILE A 73 -6.73 4.32 -5.33
CA ILE A 73 -6.78 3.38 -4.21
C ILE A 73 -5.37 3.11 -3.69
N ILE A 74 -4.40 2.92 -4.60
CA ILE A 74 -2.99 2.78 -4.25
C ILE A 74 -2.50 4.05 -3.54
N TYR A 75 -2.78 5.22 -4.09
CA TYR A 75 -2.46 6.51 -3.47
C TYR A 75 -3.07 6.62 -2.06
N GLY A 76 -4.37 6.31 -1.94
CA GLY A 76 -5.08 6.34 -0.66
C GLY A 76 -4.45 5.40 0.38
N ALA A 77 -4.07 4.18 -0.01
CA ALA A 77 -3.44 3.21 0.88
C ALA A 77 -2.10 3.72 1.40
N ILE A 78 -1.26 4.28 0.51
CA ILE A 78 0.02 4.87 0.89
C ILE A 78 -0.18 6.01 1.89
N ARG A 79 -1.13 6.93 1.64
CA ARG A 79 -1.40 8.04 2.57
C ARG A 79 -1.92 7.55 3.92
N LEU A 80 -2.75 6.53 3.94
CA LEU A 80 -3.23 5.90 5.17
C LEU A 80 -2.06 5.26 5.94
N MET A 81 -1.16 4.55 5.25
CA MET A 81 0.05 3.96 5.84
C MET A 81 0.97 5.03 6.45
N GLN A 82 1.27 6.11 5.71
CA GLN A 82 2.08 7.23 6.21
C GLN A 82 1.46 7.89 7.45
N THR A 83 0.12 7.93 7.55
CA THR A 83 -0.58 8.50 8.70
C THR A 83 -0.62 7.54 9.88
N ALA A 84 -0.81 6.25 9.63
CA ALA A 84 -0.86 5.21 10.66
C ALA A 84 0.52 4.95 11.29
N PHE A 85 1.59 5.11 10.51
CA PHE A 85 2.96 4.84 10.90
C PHE A 85 3.88 6.04 10.66
N PRO A 86 3.70 7.16 11.39
CA PRO A 86 4.42 8.41 11.12
C PRO A 86 5.93 8.33 11.37
N GLN A 87 6.42 7.29 12.07
CA GLN A 87 7.84 7.07 12.33
C GLN A 87 8.46 6.02 11.39
N CYS A 88 7.67 5.45 10.47
CA CYS A 88 8.14 4.43 9.54
C CYS A 88 8.38 5.03 8.15
N LEU A 89 9.27 4.37 7.42
CA LEU A 89 9.39 4.56 5.98
C LEU A 89 8.38 3.66 5.28
N ILE A 90 7.59 4.22 4.37
CA ILE A 90 6.64 3.46 3.57
C ILE A 90 7.34 3.10 2.27
N HIS A 91 7.20 1.85 1.83
CA HIS A 91 7.78 1.32 0.62
C HIS A 91 6.69 0.81 -0.31
N TYR A 92 6.84 1.06 -1.61
CA TYR A 92 5.89 0.62 -2.63
C TYR A 92 6.61 0.32 -3.95
N GLY A 93 6.37 -0.85 -4.54
CA GLY A 93 7.04 -1.26 -5.78
C GLY A 93 6.75 -2.69 -6.23
N SER A 94 7.29 -3.04 -7.41
CA SER A 94 7.11 -4.33 -8.11
C SER A 94 7.64 -5.54 -7.33
N ASP A 95 7.11 -6.71 -7.68
CA ASP A 95 7.40 -8.03 -7.11
C ASP A 95 8.91 -8.37 -7.10
N GLY A 96 9.49 -8.07 -5.94
CA GLY A 96 10.84 -8.38 -5.51
C GLY A 96 10.87 -7.94 -4.05
N LEU A 97 10.62 -8.89 -3.15
CA LEU A 97 10.34 -8.70 -1.71
C LEU A 97 11.32 -7.78 -0.95
N ASP A 98 12.44 -7.36 -1.57
CA ASP A 98 13.56 -6.72 -0.92
C ASP A 98 13.93 -5.33 -1.47
N ASP A 99 13.36 -4.87 -2.59
CA ASP A 99 13.85 -3.69 -3.31
C ASP A 99 12.78 -2.62 -3.60
N CYS A 100 11.62 -2.67 -2.94
CA CYS A 100 10.64 -1.60 -3.13
C CYS A 100 11.23 -0.27 -2.64
N PRO A 101 11.27 0.78 -3.49
CA PRO A 101 11.78 2.08 -3.10
C PRO A 101 10.93 2.67 -1.97
N VAL A 102 11.56 3.51 -1.15
CA VAL A 102 10.84 4.38 -0.22
C VAL A 102 9.91 5.27 -1.04
N VAL A 103 8.68 5.42 -0.57
CA VAL A 103 7.73 6.34 -1.16
C VAL A 103 8.21 7.78 -0.91
N THR A 104 8.53 8.47 -2.00
CA THR A 104 8.86 9.89 -2.00
C THR A 104 7.69 10.73 -2.52
N ASP A 105 7.80 12.05 -2.38
CA ASP A 105 6.82 12.97 -2.97
C ASP A 105 6.79 12.83 -4.50
N GLU A 106 7.94 12.63 -5.15
CA GLU A 106 8.02 12.40 -6.60
C GLU A 106 7.25 11.13 -7.01
N LEU A 107 7.36 10.04 -6.25
CA LEU A 107 6.60 8.82 -6.52
C LEU A 107 5.09 9.04 -6.37
N MET A 108 4.67 9.88 -5.42
CA MET A 108 3.26 10.20 -5.22
C MET A 108 2.70 11.04 -6.37
N ASP A 109 3.50 11.96 -6.90
CA ASP A 109 3.18 12.72 -8.10
C ASP A 109 3.08 11.80 -9.32
N GLU A 110 4.02 10.86 -9.51
CA GLU A 110 3.97 9.84 -10.56
C GLU A 110 2.66 9.01 -10.52
N ILE A 111 2.24 8.57 -9.34
CA ILE A 111 0.99 7.81 -9.16
C ILE A 111 -0.23 8.64 -9.59
N TRP A 112 -0.22 9.94 -9.29
CA TRP A 112 -1.30 10.84 -9.67
C TRP A 112 -1.31 11.13 -11.17
N GLU A 113 -0.13 11.26 -11.77
CA GLU A 113 0.03 11.39 -13.22
C GLU A 113 -0.44 10.12 -13.95
N LEU A 114 -0.16 8.92 -13.44
CA LEU A 114 -0.68 7.65 -13.99
C LEU A 114 -2.20 7.60 -13.97
N TYR A 115 -2.83 8.18 -12.93
CA TYR A 115 -4.28 8.27 -12.86
C TYR A 115 -4.87 9.30 -13.85
N LEU A 116 -4.27 10.49 -13.93
CA LEU A 116 -4.79 11.61 -14.72
C LEU A 116 -4.35 11.60 -16.19
N GLY A 117 -3.32 10.82 -16.51
CA GLY A 117 -2.70 10.77 -17.83
C GLY A 117 -3.62 10.19 -18.92
N PRO A 118 -3.26 10.37 -20.20
CA PRO A 118 -4.09 9.95 -21.33
C PRO A 118 -4.39 8.44 -21.37
N ASP A 119 -3.54 7.63 -20.71
CA ASP A 119 -3.71 6.18 -20.56
C ASP A 119 -4.39 5.76 -19.24
N GLY A 120 -4.60 6.72 -18.32
CA GLY A 120 -5.25 6.56 -17.02
C GLY A 120 -6.74 6.27 -17.18
N LYS A 121 -7.08 5.05 -17.60
CA LYS A 121 -8.48 4.63 -17.66
C LYS A 121 -9.01 4.45 -16.23
N ARG A 122 -9.98 5.29 -15.83
CA ARG A 122 -10.91 4.96 -14.74
C ARG A 122 -11.41 3.51 -14.93
N PRO A 123 -11.44 2.67 -13.88
CA PRO A 123 -12.23 1.46 -13.93
C PRO A 123 -13.67 1.88 -14.24
N GLY A 124 -14.23 1.36 -15.35
CA GLY A 124 -15.66 1.45 -15.58
C GLY A 124 -16.37 0.69 -14.47
N TYR A 125 -17.30 1.36 -13.79
CA TYR A 125 -18.35 0.71 -13.02
C TYR A 125 -19.24 -0.11 -13.96
#